data_AF-U5Q2S7-F1
#
_entry.id   AF-U5Q2S7-F1
#
_cell.length_a   1.000
_cell.length_b   1.000
_cell.length_c   1.000
_cell.angle_alpha   90.00
_cell.angle_beta   90.00
_cell.angle_gamma   90.00
#
_symmetry.space_group_name_H-M   'P 1'
#
loop_
_entity.id
_entity.type
_entity.pdbx_description
1 polymer ?
#
loop_
_entity_poly.entity_id
_entity_poly.type
_entity_poly.pdbx_seq_one_letter_code
_entity_poly.pdbx_strand_id
1 'polypeptide(L)'
;MMYSALATMLLIYLTSQSNAMETSTYTTKYDGIDLDEILNNERLLNGYVNCLMDLGPCTADGKELKKNIPDAIENDCKKCTDRQRDGSDRVMHYLIDHRPDDWVKLEKKYNSDGSYKMKYLSSKPTEGNSVTNVTKSEEDTKNDSKE
;
A
#
# COMPACT_ATOMS: atom_id res chain seq x y z
N MET A 1 12.47 44.15 -37.26
CA MET A 1 11.53 44.44 -36.17
C MET A 1 10.41 43.38 -36.07
N MET A 2 9.83 42.92 -37.18
CA MET A 2 8.74 41.93 -37.13
C MET A 2 9.20 40.52 -36.72
N TYR A 3 10.35 40.05 -37.22
CA TYR A 3 10.92 38.74 -36.87
C TYR A 3 11.39 38.62 -35.41
N SER A 4 11.87 39.72 -34.81
CA SER A 4 12.26 39.75 -33.40
C SER A 4 11.07 39.60 -32.47
N ALA A 5 9.91 40.19 -32.82
CA ALA A 5 8.68 40.05 -32.05
C ALA A 5 8.07 38.64 -32.13
N LEU A 6 8.21 37.98 -33.29
CA LEU A 6 7.75 36.60 -33.48
C LEU A 6 8.63 35.59 -32.73
N ALA A 7 9.95 35.82 -32.70
CA ALA A 7 10.89 34.97 -31.94
C ALA A 7 10.66 35.05 -30.42
N THR A 8 10.34 36.24 -29.90
CA THR A 8 10.02 36.41 -28.47
C THR A 8 8.69 35.75 -28.10
N MET A 9 7.68 35.80 -28.97
CA MET A 9 6.39 35.13 -28.73
C MET A 9 6.52 33.60 -28.67
N LEU A 10 7.37 33.01 -29.52
CA LEU A 10 7.63 31.57 -29.53
C LEU A 10 8.37 31.10 -28.26
N LEU A 11 9.30 31.90 -27.75
CA LEU A 11 10.04 31.60 -26.50
C LEU A 11 9.13 31.64 -25.27
N ILE A 12 8.17 32.56 -25.22
CA ILE A 12 7.21 32.66 -24.11
C ILE A 12 6.27 31.42 -24.10
N TYR A 13 5.85 30.93 -25.27
CA TYR A 13 4.98 29.75 -25.42
C TYR A 13 5.65 28.45 -24.93
N LEU A 14 6.98 28.30 -25.08
CA LEU A 14 7.71 27.11 -24.61
C LEU A 14 7.89 27.06 -23.08
N THR A 15 7.80 28.20 -22.40
CA THR A 15 8.02 28.27 -20.94
C THR A 15 6.75 28.08 -20.10
N SER A 16 5.56 28.03 -20.70
CA SER A 16 4.27 28.05 -20.01
C SER A 16 3.63 26.67 -19.78
N GLN A 17 4.42 25.62 -19.52
CA GLN A 17 3.89 24.29 -19.15
C GLN A 17 4.25 23.97 -17.69
N SER A 18 3.76 24.78 -16.76
CA SER A 18 3.75 24.43 -15.34
C SER A 18 2.58 23.48 -15.07
N ASN A 19 2.82 22.17 -15.26
CA ASN A 19 1.93 21.15 -14.70
C ASN A 19 2.12 21.15 -13.18
N ALA A 20 1.36 22.00 -12.48
CA ALA A 20 1.11 21.79 -11.06
C ALA A 20 0.32 20.49 -10.96
N MET A 21 1.01 19.38 -10.66
CA MET A 21 0.35 18.13 -10.33
C MET A 21 -0.39 18.35 -9.02
N GLU A 22 -1.66 18.71 -9.09
CA GLU A 22 -2.53 18.64 -7.92
C GLU A 22 -2.58 17.18 -7.47
N THR A 23 -1.82 16.87 -6.42
CA THR A 23 -1.88 15.58 -5.73
C THR A 23 -3.20 15.54 -4.98
N SER A 24 -4.28 15.19 -5.68
CA SER A 24 -5.58 14.96 -5.06
C SER A 24 -5.48 13.73 -4.17
N THR A 25 -5.52 13.93 -2.85
CA THR A 25 -5.59 12.84 -1.89
C THR A 25 -7.02 12.30 -1.82
N TYR A 26 -7.18 11.10 -1.25
CA TYR A 26 -8.51 10.67 -0.81
C TYR A 26 -9.04 11.59 0.28
N THR A 27 -10.36 11.55 0.51
CA THR A 27 -10.98 12.34 1.57
C THR A 27 -10.43 11.94 2.94
N THR A 28 -10.18 12.93 3.80
CA THR A 28 -9.71 12.73 5.17
C THR A 28 -10.84 12.69 6.19
N LYS A 29 -12.10 12.76 5.71
CA LYS A 29 -13.31 12.79 6.56
C LYS A 29 -13.37 11.64 7.57
N TYR A 30 -12.79 10.49 7.22
CA TYR A 30 -12.85 9.25 8.00
C TYR A 30 -11.51 8.86 8.62
N ASP A 31 -10.48 9.72 8.55
CA ASP A 31 -9.15 9.43 9.13
C ASP A 31 -9.16 9.38 10.68
N GLY A 32 -10.27 9.76 11.32
CA GLY A 32 -10.46 9.72 12.78
C GLY A 32 -11.26 8.51 13.28
N ILE A 33 -11.49 7.50 12.46
CA ILE A 33 -12.19 6.28 12.87
C ILE A 33 -11.33 5.48 13.86
N ASP A 34 -11.98 4.91 14.88
CA ASP A 34 -11.33 4.04 15.85
C ASP A 34 -11.10 2.63 15.27
N LEU A 35 -9.88 2.42 14.76
CA LEU A 35 -9.46 1.12 14.24
C LEU A 35 -9.34 0.06 15.35
N ASP A 36 -9.02 0.46 16.59
CA ASP A 36 -8.95 -0.48 17.72
C ASP A 36 -10.31 -1.07 18.03
N GLU A 37 -11.36 -0.24 18.06
CA GLU A 37 -12.73 -0.69 18.27
C GLU A 37 -13.16 -1.67 17.17
N ILE A 38 -12.91 -1.34 15.91
CA ILE A 38 -13.31 -2.18 14.78
C ILE A 38 -12.58 -3.52 14.80
N LEU A 39 -11.26 -3.53 14.97
CA LEU A 39 -10.47 -4.75 14.90
C LEU A 39 -10.72 -5.70 16.07
N ASN A 40 -11.01 -5.17 17.25
CA ASN A 40 -11.32 -5.96 18.46
C ASN A 40 -12.80 -6.35 18.58
N ASN A 41 -13.68 -5.84 17.72
CA ASN A 41 -15.09 -6.16 17.72
C ASN A 41 -15.46 -7.01 16.49
N GLU A 42 -15.64 -8.31 16.72
CA GLU A 42 -15.94 -9.27 15.65
C GLU A 42 -17.16 -8.87 14.81
N ARG A 43 -18.21 -8.33 15.43
CA ARG A 43 -19.41 -7.90 14.72
C ARG A 43 -19.12 -6.72 13.79
N LEU A 44 -18.34 -5.73 14.24
CA LEU A 44 -17.96 -4.59 13.42
C LEU A 44 -17.06 -5.02 12.28
N LEU A 45 -15.98 -5.76 12.57
CA LEU A 45 -15.05 -6.25 11.57
C LEU A 45 -15.75 -7.10 10.50
N ASN A 46 -16.66 -8.01 10.90
CA ASN A 46 -17.46 -8.79 9.96
C ASN A 46 -18.34 -7.89 9.07
N GLY A 47 -18.87 -6.81 9.62
CA GLY A 47 -19.60 -5.80 8.85
C GLY A 47 -18.76 -5.18 7.74
N TYR A 48 -17.52 -4.76 8.06
CA TYR A 48 -16.58 -4.22 7.07
C TYR A 48 -16.19 -5.26 6.02
N VAL A 49 -15.79 -6.46 6.44
CA VAL A 49 -15.40 -7.53 5.50
C VAL A 49 -16.56 -7.86 4.56
N ASN A 50 -17.79 -7.99 5.08
CA ASN A 50 -18.96 -8.27 4.25
C ASN A 50 -19.27 -7.11 3.29
N CYS A 51 -19.17 -5.85 3.74
CA CYS A 51 -19.29 -4.69 2.87
C CYS A 51 -18.27 -4.75 1.73
N LEU A 52 -17.00 -4.95 2.05
CA LEU A 52 -15.92 -5.03 1.08
C LEU A 52 -16.12 -6.20 0.11
N MET A 53 -16.74 -7.30 0.55
CA MET A 53 -17.02 -8.49 -0.26
C MET A 53 -18.31 -8.44 -1.10
N ASP A 54 -19.13 -7.38 -1.00
CA ASP A 54 -20.50 -7.32 -1.58
C ASP A 54 -21.50 -8.30 -0.92
N LEU A 55 -21.29 -8.66 0.34
CA LEU A 55 -22.14 -9.61 1.08
C LEU A 55 -23.02 -8.94 2.13
N GLY A 56 -22.99 -7.61 2.24
CA GLY A 56 -23.76 -6.86 3.21
C GLY A 56 -23.74 -5.36 2.98
N PRO A 57 -24.48 -4.59 3.79
CA PRO A 57 -24.50 -3.14 3.70
C PRO A 57 -23.15 -2.55 4.12
N CYS A 58 -22.83 -1.39 3.55
CA CYS A 58 -21.67 -0.60 3.94
C CYS A 58 -22.08 0.58 4.82
N THR A 59 -21.29 0.86 5.85
CA THR A 59 -21.27 2.18 6.48
C THR A 59 -20.74 3.23 5.49
N ALA A 60 -20.90 4.52 5.83
CA ALA A 60 -20.49 5.60 4.94
C ALA A 60 -18.98 5.60 4.65
N ASP A 61 -18.19 5.26 5.65
CA ASP A 61 -16.74 5.13 5.59
C ASP A 61 -16.30 3.82 4.90
N GLY A 62 -16.96 2.70 5.20
CA GLY A 62 -16.71 1.43 4.50
C GLY A 62 -16.99 1.52 2.99
N LYS A 63 -18.01 2.30 2.60
CA LYS A 63 -18.31 2.59 1.19
C LYS A 63 -17.21 3.42 0.53
N GLU A 64 -16.68 4.41 1.23
CA GLU A 64 -15.58 5.24 0.74
C GLU A 64 -14.31 4.41 0.58
N LEU A 65 -13.97 3.60 1.59
CA LEU A 65 -12.86 2.66 1.54
C LEU A 65 -13.00 1.71 0.33
N LYS A 66 -14.14 1.03 0.22
CA LYS A 66 -14.43 0.09 -0.87
C LYS A 66 -14.23 0.69 -2.26
N LYS A 67 -14.67 1.94 -2.43
CA LYS A 67 -14.56 2.68 -3.69
C LYS A 67 -13.10 2.97 -4.06
N ASN A 68 -12.26 3.25 -3.07
CA ASN A 68 -10.88 3.71 -3.28
C ASN A 68 -9.86 2.57 -3.31
N ILE A 69 -10.15 1.39 -2.75
CA ILE A 69 -9.22 0.23 -2.74
C ILE A 69 -8.65 -0.11 -4.13
N PRO A 70 -9.43 -0.21 -5.23
CA PRO A 70 -8.87 -0.56 -6.53
C PRO A 70 -7.81 0.43 -7.02
N ASP A 71 -8.09 1.73 -6.90
CA ASP A 71 -7.15 2.80 -7.26
C ASP A 71 -5.91 2.78 -6.35
N ALA A 72 -6.09 2.51 -5.06
CA ALA A 72 -4.99 2.44 -4.10
C ALA A 72 -4.05 1.26 -4.37
N ILE A 73 -4.58 0.10 -4.79
CA ILE A 73 -3.76 -1.05 -5.17
C ILE A 73 -3.03 -0.79 -6.50
N GLU A 74 -3.73 -0.28 -7.51
CA GLU A 74 -3.15 -0.02 -8.83
C GLU A 74 -2.04 1.05 -8.79
N ASN A 75 -2.13 1.99 -7.84
CA ASN A 75 -1.25 3.15 -7.77
C ASN A 75 -0.41 3.21 -6.49
N ASP A 76 -0.18 2.09 -5.81
CA ASP A 76 0.65 2.03 -4.59
C ASP A 76 0.28 3.09 -3.53
N CYS A 77 -1.02 3.28 -3.30
CA CYS A 77 -1.56 4.24 -2.33
C CYS A 77 -1.06 5.69 -2.53
N LYS A 78 -0.72 6.11 -3.76
CA LYS A 78 -0.20 7.46 -4.07
C LYS A 78 -1.07 8.60 -3.54
N LYS A 79 -2.39 8.41 -3.48
CA LYS A 79 -3.37 9.40 -3.00
C LYS A 79 -3.72 9.25 -1.52
N CYS A 80 -3.17 8.25 -0.84
CA CYS A 80 -3.43 8.04 0.58
C CYS A 80 -2.77 9.14 1.42
N THR A 81 -3.37 9.47 2.56
CA THR A 81 -2.67 10.22 3.62
C THR A 81 -1.76 9.27 4.42
N ASP A 82 -0.87 9.83 5.23
CA ASP A 82 -0.02 9.02 6.12
C ASP A 82 -0.87 8.22 7.11
N ARG A 83 -1.94 8.82 7.65
CA ARG A 83 -2.91 8.11 8.51
C ARG A 83 -3.59 6.95 7.79
N GLN A 84 -3.94 7.12 6.52
CA GLN A 84 -4.56 6.06 5.74
C GLN A 84 -3.56 4.92 5.46
N ARG A 85 -2.29 5.24 5.15
CA ARG A 85 -1.23 4.24 5.01
C ARG A 85 -1.01 3.45 6.29
N ASP A 86 -0.80 4.14 7.41
CA ASP A 86 -0.58 3.51 8.72
C ASP A 86 -1.78 2.67 9.15
N GLY A 87 -2.99 3.19 8.96
CA GLY A 87 -4.24 2.49 9.25
C GLY A 87 -4.44 1.26 8.37
N SER A 88 -4.17 1.39 7.08
CA SER A 88 -4.21 0.27 6.14
C SER A 88 -3.22 -0.82 6.50
N ASP A 89 -1.94 -0.48 6.77
CA ASP A 89 -0.93 -1.45 7.17
C ASP A 89 -1.35 -2.22 8.42
N ARG A 90 -1.86 -1.50 9.42
CA ARG A 90 -2.36 -2.09 10.66
C ARG A 90 -3.51 -3.06 10.44
N VAL A 91 -4.51 -2.69 9.63
CA VAL A 91 -5.64 -3.55 9.30
C VAL A 91 -5.17 -4.77 8.50
N MET A 92 -4.29 -4.57 7.50
CA MET A 92 -3.77 -5.66 6.67
C MET A 92 -2.97 -6.67 7.51
N HIS A 93 -2.07 -6.22 8.39
CA HIS A 93 -1.34 -7.09 9.32
C HIS A 93 -2.29 -7.89 10.21
N TYR A 94 -3.29 -7.23 10.80
CA TYR A 94 -4.27 -7.90 11.64
C TYR A 94 -5.04 -8.98 10.87
N LEU A 95 -5.50 -8.67 9.65
CA LEU A 95 -6.21 -9.64 8.82
C LEU A 95 -5.32 -10.82 8.41
N ILE A 96 -4.05 -10.58 8.04
CA ILE A 96 -3.12 -11.65 7.69
C ILE A 96 -2.88 -12.59 8.88
N ASP A 97 -2.73 -12.04 10.08
CA ASP A 97 -2.37 -12.82 11.28
C ASP A 97 -3.56 -13.49 11.96
N HIS A 98 -4.70 -12.81 12.05
CA HIS A 98 -5.83 -13.22 12.89
C HIS A 98 -7.07 -13.62 12.08
N ARG A 99 -7.14 -13.23 10.80
CA ARG A 99 -8.30 -13.48 9.92
C ARG A 99 -7.85 -13.97 8.53
N PRO A 100 -6.97 -14.98 8.43
CA PRO A 100 -6.33 -15.36 7.16
C PRO A 100 -7.34 -15.75 6.07
N ASP A 101 -8.48 -16.36 6.44
CA ASP A 101 -9.54 -16.71 5.49
C ASP A 101 -10.20 -15.48 4.87
N ASP A 102 -10.37 -14.41 5.65
CA ASP A 102 -10.93 -13.16 5.14
C ASP A 102 -9.91 -12.38 4.32
N TRP A 103 -8.62 -12.42 4.71
CA TRP A 103 -7.54 -11.90 3.87
C TRP A 103 -7.55 -12.55 2.49
N VAL A 104 -7.57 -13.88 2.41
CA VAL A 104 -7.54 -14.61 1.13
C VAL A 104 -8.74 -14.24 0.24
N LYS A 105 -9.93 -14.06 0.82
CA LYS A 105 -11.12 -13.62 0.09
C LYS A 105 -10.94 -12.21 -0.48
N LEU A 106 -10.45 -11.28 0.33
CA LEU A 106 -10.27 -9.87 -0.06
C LEU A 106 -9.14 -9.72 -1.09
N GLU A 107 -8.00 -10.36 -0.86
CA GLU A 107 -6.85 -10.39 -1.78
C GLU A 107 -7.27 -10.87 -3.17
N LYS A 108 -8.05 -11.95 -3.21
CA LYS A 108 -8.65 -12.46 -4.45
C LYS A 108 -9.66 -11.49 -5.06
N LYS A 109 -10.53 -10.88 -4.27
CA LYS A 109 -11.57 -9.96 -4.77
C LYS A 109 -10.97 -8.74 -5.46
N TYR A 110 -9.88 -8.20 -4.92
CA TYR A 110 -9.23 -6.99 -5.42
C TYR A 110 -8.03 -7.29 -6.34
N ASN A 111 -7.80 -8.56 -6.71
CA ASN A 111 -6.73 -9.00 -7.62
C ASN A 111 -5.34 -8.50 -7.20
N SER A 112 -5.00 -8.58 -5.91
CA SER A 112 -3.63 -8.29 -5.46
C SER A 112 -2.69 -9.42 -5.87
N ASP A 113 -1.43 -9.09 -6.18
CA ASP A 113 -0.37 -10.03 -6.56
C ASP A 113 0.25 -10.78 -5.36
N GLY A 114 -0.21 -10.50 -4.13
CA GLY A 114 0.30 -11.09 -2.89
C GLY A 114 1.64 -10.52 -2.42
N SER A 115 2.21 -9.55 -3.13
CA SER A 115 3.51 -8.94 -2.80
C SER A 115 3.53 -8.32 -1.40
N TYR A 116 2.44 -7.65 -1.01
CA TYR A 116 2.29 -7.07 0.33
C TYR A 116 2.39 -8.12 1.43
N LYS A 117 1.59 -9.19 1.33
CA LYS A 117 1.59 -10.28 2.31
C LYS A 117 2.96 -10.93 2.42
N MET A 118 3.60 -11.20 1.28
CA MET A 118 4.95 -11.78 1.25
C MET A 118 5.98 -10.87 1.93
N LYS A 119 5.97 -9.56 1.63
CA LYS A 119 6.85 -8.58 2.28
C LYS A 119 6.62 -8.54 3.78
N TYR A 120 5.36 -8.49 4.22
CA TYR A 120 5.01 -8.48 5.64
C TYR A 120 5.52 -9.72 6.39
N LEU A 121 5.24 -10.92 5.86
CA LEU A 121 5.66 -12.16 6.49
C LEU A 121 7.19 -12.32 6.52
N SER A 122 7.90 -11.74 5.55
CA SER A 122 9.37 -11.77 5.51
C SER A 122 10.01 -10.78 6.49
N SER A 123 9.33 -9.69 6.84
CA SER A 123 9.82 -8.70 7.80
C SER A 123 9.37 -8.97 9.24
N LYS A 124 8.37 -9.85 9.44
CA LYS A 124 7.86 -10.20 10.76
C LYS A 124 8.92 -11.00 11.55
N PRO A 125 9.36 -10.52 12.73
CA PRO A 125 10.21 -11.31 13.60
C PRO A 125 9.47 -12.58 14.01
N THR A 126 10.03 -13.76 13.73
CA THR A 126 9.47 -15.01 14.22
C THR A 126 9.64 -15.07 15.74
N GLU A 127 8.55 -15.30 16.47
CA GLU A 127 8.63 -15.64 17.90
C GLU A 127 9.27 -17.03 18.03
N GLY A 128 10.61 -17.06 18.07
CA GLY A 128 11.40 -18.26 18.30
C GLY A 128 12.62 -18.42 17.40
N ASN A 129 13.65 -17.58 17.56
CA ASN A 129 14.96 -18.05 18.03
C ASN A 129 16.00 -16.93 18.16
N SER A 130 16.64 -16.92 19.33
CA SER A 130 17.94 -16.34 19.58
C SER A 130 19.02 -17.26 18.99
N VAL A 131 19.92 -16.68 18.18
CA VAL A 131 21.30 -17.12 17.83
C VAL A 131 21.51 -18.56 17.33
N THR A 132 21.97 -18.69 16.08
CA THR A 132 23.19 -19.47 15.76
C THR A 132 23.80 -19.01 14.43
N ASN A 133 25.08 -18.61 14.49
CA ASN A 133 25.97 -18.51 13.34
C ASN A 133 25.97 -19.83 12.55
N VAL A 134 25.67 -19.77 11.26
CA VAL A 134 26.29 -20.66 10.27
C VAL A 134 26.71 -19.81 9.07
N THR A 135 27.99 -19.45 9.11
CA THR A 135 28.84 -19.19 7.96
C THR A 135 28.75 -20.37 6.98
N LYS A 136 28.43 -20.12 5.71
CA LYS A 136 29.19 -20.63 4.55
C LYS A 136 28.74 -19.87 3.30
N SER A 137 29.50 -18.87 2.85
CA SER A 137 30.55 -18.97 1.83
C SER A 137 30.04 -19.46 0.49
N GLU A 138 30.15 -18.62 -0.53
CA GLU A 138 30.72 -18.95 -1.84
C GLU A 138 30.86 -17.68 -2.68
N GLU A 139 32.09 -17.13 -2.74
CA GLU A 139 32.62 -16.54 -3.97
C GLU A 139 34.16 -16.62 -3.93
N ASP A 140 34.65 -17.47 -4.83
CA ASP A 140 35.84 -17.35 -5.68
C ASP A 140 37.28 -17.58 -5.18
N THR A 141 37.71 -18.81 -5.49
CA THR A 141 38.88 -19.20 -6.31
C THR A 141 40.29 -18.64 -6.07
N LYS A 142 41.20 -19.63 -5.90
CA LYS A 142 42.48 -19.82 -6.61
C LYS A 142 43.74 -19.20 -5.99
N ASN A 143 44.57 -20.05 -5.37
CA ASN A 143 45.80 -20.49 -6.05
C ASN A 143 46.42 -21.73 -5.39
N ASP A 144 46.88 -22.59 -6.27
CA ASP A 144 47.50 -23.89 -6.07
C ASP A 144 49.00 -23.72 -5.73
N SER A 145 49.49 -24.64 -4.88
CA SER A 145 50.83 -25.29 -4.81
C SER A 145 52.11 -24.52 -5.20
N LYS A 146 53.31 -24.80 -4.69
CA LYS A 146 53.93 -25.62 -3.65
C LYS A 146 55.43 -25.53 -4.00
N GLU A 147 56.29 -25.53 -2.99
CA GLU A 147 57.76 -25.71 -3.07
C GLU A 147 58.61 -24.47 -3.37
#